data_AF-A0AA97CEH6-F1
#
_entry.id   AF-A0AA97CEH6-F1
#
_cell.length_a   1.000
_cell.length_b   1.000
_cell.length_c   1.000
_cell.angle_alpha   90.00
_cell.angle_beta   90.00
_cell.angle_gamma   90.00
#
_symmetry.space_group_name_H-M   'P 1'
#
loop_
_entity.id
_entity.type
_entity.pdbx_description
1 polymer ?
#
loop_
_entity_poly.entity_id
_entity_poly.type
_entity_poly.pdbx_seq_one_letter_code
_entity_poly.pdbx_strand_id
1 'polypeptide(L)' 'MSENIIKPTFNIIVGKKIKKHRKEMKLTAEELGRYIGVSQQQISRYESGVNHINIDFLSQLSELFKVPIQVFLIED' A
#
# COMPACT_ATOMS: atom_id res chain seq x y z
N MET A 1 -6.70 -30.10 16.27
CA MET A 1 -6.48 -29.50 14.94
C MET A 1 -7.21 -28.16 14.93
N SER A 2 -6.64 -27.14 15.55
CA SER A 2 -7.19 -25.78 15.47
C SER A 2 -6.71 -25.15 14.18
N GLU A 3 -7.65 -24.67 13.36
CA GLU A 3 -7.37 -23.91 12.15
C GLU A 3 -6.40 -22.77 12.49
N ASN A 4 -5.22 -22.81 11.88
CA ASN A 4 -4.29 -21.70 11.95
C ASN A 4 -4.82 -20.63 10.98
N ILE A 5 -5.80 -19.84 11.43
CA ILE A 5 -6.30 -18.70 10.67
C ILE A 5 -5.14 -17.70 10.62
N ILE A 6 -4.35 -17.74 9.54
CA ILE A 6 -3.29 -16.78 9.28
C ILE A 6 -3.97 -15.42 9.14
N LYS A 7 -3.95 -14.61 10.22
CA LYS A 7 -4.35 -13.21 10.13
C LYS A 7 -3.48 -12.53 9.07
N PRO A 8 -4.07 -11.71 8.16
CA PRO A 8 -3.29 -10.94 7.21
C PRO A 8 -2.21 -10.17 7.95
N THR A 9 -0.96 -10.25 7.49
CA THR A 9 0.11 -9.45 8.07
C THR A 9 -0.19 -7.96 7.85
N PHE A 10 0.32 -7.12 8.74
CA PHE A 10 0.17 -5.66 8.65
C PHE A 10 0.48 -5.11 7.23
N ASN A 11 1.56 -5.59 6.61
CA ASN A 11 1.93 -5.20 5.24
C ASN A 11 0.83 -5.50 4.20
N ILE A 12 0.08 -6.60 4.34
CA ILE A 12 -1.02 -6.97 3.44
C ILE A 12 -2.18 -5.97 3.57
N ILE A 13 -2.49 -5.55 4.80
CA ILE A 13 -3.57 -4.59 5.06
C ILE A 13 -3.22 -3.23 4.45
N VAL A 14 -2.02 -2.72 4.76
CA VAL A 14 -1.50 -1.48 4.20
C VAL A 14 -1.46 -1.55 2.67
N GLY A 15 -0.90 -2.65 2.12
CA GLY A 15 -0.81 -2.88 0.67
C GLY A 15 -2.17 -2.84 -0.04
N LYS A 16 -3.22 -3.41 0.58
CA LYS A 16 -4.59 -3.33 0.06
C LYS A 16 -5.12 -1.90 0.05
N LYS A 17 -4.88 -1.11 1.10
CA LYS A 17 -5.31 0.31 1.17
C LYS A 17 -4.58 1.15 0.11
N ILE A 18 -3.28 0.92 -0.11
CA ILE A 18 -2.50 1.56 -1.19
C ILE A 18 -3.12 1.25 -2.55
N LYS A 19 -3.36 -0.04 -2.83
CA LYS A 19 -3.95 -0.49 -4.09
C LYS A 19 -5.32 0.12 -4.34
N LYS A 20 -6.15 0.21 -3.28
CA LYS A 20 -7.47 0.85 -3.34
C LYS A 20 -7.37 2.31 -3.80
N HIS A 21 -6.60 3.13 -3.09
CA HIS A 21 -6.47 4.56 -3.41
C HIS A 21 -5.85 4.80 -4.79
N ARG A 22 -4.83 4.01 -5.15
CA ARG A 22 -4.25 4.07 -6.50
C ARG A 22 -5.31 3.84 -7.58
N LYS A 23 -6.19 2.84 -7.37
CA LYS A 23 -7.27 2.51 -8.31
C LYS A 23 -8.36 3.58 -8.34
N GLU A 24 -8.69 4.19 -7.22
CA GLU A 24 -9.62 5.33 -7.15
C GLU A 24 -9.09 6.54 -7.96
N MET A 25 -7.78 6.76 -7.95
CA MET A 25 -7.12 7.75 -8.80
C MET A 25 -6.90 7.28 -10.26
N LYS A 26 -7.37 6.09 -10.62
CA LYS A 26 -7.22 5.47 -11.96
C LYS A 26 -5.77 5.30 -12.42
N LEU A 27 -4.82 5.18 -11.49
CA LEU A 27 -3.41 5.00 -11.81
C LEU A 27 -3.05 3.52 -11.97
N THR A 28 -2.15 3.22 -12.90
CA THR A 28 -1.40 1.96 -13.00
C THR A 28 -0.30 1.91 -11.93
N ALA A 29 0.22 0.71 -11.64
CA ALA A 29 1.33 0.57 -10.68
C ALA A 29 2.61 1.27 -11.20
N GLU A 30 2.79 1.32 -12.52
CA GLU A 30 3.89 2.04 -13.15
C GLU A 30 3.75 3.55 -12.98
N GLU A 31 2.56 4.12 -13.21
CA GLU A 31 2.30 5.54 -12.99
C GLU A 31 2.53 5.94 -11.54
N LEU A 32 2.00 5.17 -10.58
CA LEU A 32 2.26 5.42 -9.17
C LEU A 32 3.76 5.37 -8.85
N GLY A 33 4.46 4.38 -9.41
CA GLY A 33 5.91 4.27 -9.26
C GLY A 33 6.63 5.51 -9.75
N ARG A 34 6.24 6.06 -10.92
CA ARG A 34 6.79 7.31 -11.45
C ARG A 34 6.55 8.51 -10.53
N TYR A 35 5.36 8.65 -9.95
CA TYR A 35 5.06 9.75 -9.02
C TYR A 35 5.90 9.72 -7.74
N ILE A 36 6.24 8.52 -7.26
CA ILE A 36 6.93 8.29 -5.98
C ILE A 36 8.44 7.99 -6.17
N GLY A 37 8.90 7.89 -7.42
CA GLY A 37 10.29 7.60 -7.73
C GLY A 37 10.71 6.16 -7.44
N VAL A 38 9.81 5.20 -7.59
CA VAL A 38 10.07 3.75 -7.42
C VAL A 38 9.64 2.94 -8.64
N SER A 39 10.17 1.72 -8.78
CA SER A 39 9.78 0.84 -9.89
C SER A 39 8.34 0.33 -9.76
N GLN A 40 7.72 0.00 -10.91
CA GLN A 40 6.43 -0.69 -10.96
C GLN A 40 6.42 -1.98 -10.12
N GLN A 41 7.52 -2.73 -10.15
CA GLN A 41 7.68 -3.97 -9.39
C GLN A 41 7.68 -3.70 -7.88
N GLN A 42 8.31 -2.61 -7.40
CA GLN A 42 8.26 -2.23 -6.00
C GLN A 42 6.83 -1.88 -5.57
N ILE A 43 6.10 -1.09 -6.37
CA ILE A 43 4.67 -0.83 -6.10
C ILE A 43 3.89 -2.13 -6.00
N SER A 44 4.05 -3.06 -6.95
CA SER A 44 3.38 -4.35 -6.91
C SER A 44 3.72 -5.18 -5.66
N ARG A 45 4.97 -5.12 -5.16
CA ARG A 45 5.39 -5.79 -3.91
C ARG A 45 4.84 -5.13 -2.66
N TYR A 46 4.70 -3.80 -2.64
CA TYR A 46 4.03 -3.10 -1.54
C TYR A 46 2.55 -3.45 -1.51
N GLU A 47 1.88 -3.44 -2.66
CA GLU A 47 0.45 -3.76 -2.74
C GLU A 47 0.09 -5.21 -2.38
N SER A 48 1.02 -6.14 -2.60
CA SER A 48 0.86 -7.55 -2.21
C SER A 48 1.31 -7.83 -0.78
N GLY A 49 1.90 -6.86 -0.08
CA GLY A 49 2.42 -7.01 1.28
C GLY A 49 3.70 -7.84 1.39
N VAL A 50 4.34 -8.17 0.26
CA VAL A 50 5.60 -8.93 0.22
C VAL A 50 6.77 -8.11 0.76
N ASN A 51 6.81 -6.82 0.44
CA ASN A 51 7.82 -5.90 0.95
C ASN A 51 7.32 -5.18 2.20
N HIS A 52 8.23 -4.95 3.16
CA HIS A 52 7.99 -4.01 4.24
C HIS A 52 7.82 -2.59 3.71
N ILE A 53 6.82 -1.90 4.24
CA ILE A 53 6.50 -0.53 3.92
C ILE A 53 7.06 0.36 5.03
N ASN A 54 7.86 1.34 4.68
CA ASN A 54 8.39 2.32 5.63
C ASN A 54 7.46 3.55 5.74
N ILE A 55 7.69 4.35 6.78
CA ILE A 55 6.88 5.54 7.05
C ILE A 55 7.07 6.59 5.95
N ASP A 56 8.28 6.76 5.41
CA ASP A 56 8.55 7.74 4.36
C ASP A 56 7.70 7.50 3.10
N PHE A 57 7.56 6.22 2.70
CA PHE A 57 6.70 5.85 1.58
C PHE A 57 5.22 6.14 1.85
N LEU A 58 4.75 5.85 3.07
CA LEU A 58 3.38 6.18 3.48
C LEU A 58 3.14 7.69 3.55
N SER A 59 4.14 8.48 3.94
CA SER A 59 4.08 9.94 3.90
C SER A 59 3.93 10.46 2.48
N GLN A 60 4.72 9.95 1.54
CA GLN A 60 4.63 10.33 0.12
C GLN A 60 3.26 9.96 -0.48
N LEU A 61 2.72 8.79 -0.11
CA LEU A 61 1.37 8.39 -0.51
C LEU A 61 0.28 9.27 0.11
N SER A 62 0.43 9.65 1.38
CA SER A 62 -0.49 10.57 2.06
C SER A 62 -0.59 11.91 1.32
N GLU A 63 0.56 12.46 0.92
CA GLU A 63 0.63 13.69 0.14
C GLU A 63 0.03 13.53 -1.26
N LEU A 64 0.40 12.47 -1.98
CA LEU A 64 -0.07 12.21 -3.35
C LEU A 64 -1.58 11.97 -3.40
N PHE A 65 -2.10 11.15 -2.48
CA PHE A 65 -3.52 10.77 -2.44
C PHE A 65 -4.37 11.80 -1.70
N LYS A 66 -3.75 12.79 -1.05
CA LYS A 66 -4.43 13.82 -0.24
C LYS A 66 -5.31 13.22 0.86
N VAL A 67 -4.83 12.16 1.48
CA VAL A 67 -5.49 11.49 2.62
C VAL A 67 -4.54 11.41 3.80
N PRO A 68 -5.03 11.47 5.06
CA PRO A 68 -4.17 11.29 6.22
C PRO A 68 -3.49 9.92 6.24
N ILE A 69 -2.23 9.86 6.70
CA ILE A 69 -1.45 8.61 6.77
C ILE A 69 -2.15 7.48 7.55
N GLN A 70 -3.01 7.83 8.52
CA GLN A 70 -3.79 6.90 9.33
C GLN A 70 -4.73 6.03 8.49
N VAL A 71 -5.16 6.51 7.32
CA VAL A 71 -6.03 5.76 6.39
C VAL A 71 -5.38 4.43 5.95
N PHE A 72 -4.05 4.36 5.94
CA PHE A 72 -3.32 3.14 5.61
C PHE A 72 -3.14 2.19 6.80
N LEU A 73 -3.32 2.67 8.03
CA LEU A 73 -2.96 1.97 9.27
C LEU A 73 -4.15 1.34 10.01
N ILE A 74 -5.38 1.76 9.66
CA ILE A 74 -6.61 1.34 10.33
C ILE A 74 -7.23 0.13 9.60
N GLU A 75 -7.56 -0.92 10.35
CA GLU A 75 -8.45 -2.00 9.90
C GLU A 75 -9.91 -1.50 9.96
N ASP A 76 -10.69 -1.76 8.91
CA ASP A 76 -12.13 -1.43 8.87
C ASP A 76 -12.93 -2.34 9.82
#